data_AF-A0AAV8WHP7-F1
#
_entry.id   AF-A0AAV8WHP7-F1
#
_cell.length_a   1.000
_cell.length_b   1.000
_cell.length_c   1.000
_cell.angle_alpha   90.00
_cell.angle_beta   90.00
_cell.angle_gamma   90.00
#
_symmetry.space_group_name_H-M   'P 1'
#
loop_
_entity.id
_entity.type
_entity.pdbx_description
1 polymer ?
#
loop_
_entity_poly.entity_id
_entity_poly.type
_entity_poly.pdbx_seq_one_letter_code
_entity_poly.pdbx_strand_id
1 'polypeptide(L)'
;MPVRKRNNLVVLTKSYVIKIEINNDTKEATGVIFTNHGRTYRAAASKEVILSAGAISSPQLLMLSGIGPKEHLQELGVPIVENVPVGKVLRDHVGTYGVTFSSNMTSPNQTLRGANKRLLKWFWSLNYKQSITRFRLLPN
;
A
#
# COMPACT_ATOMS: atom_id res chain seq x y z
N MET A 1 9.45 -20.04 -4.06
CA MET A 1 10.21 -19.05 -4.85
C MET A 1 10.73 -19.71 -6.12
N PRO A 2 10.18 -19.39 -7.30
CA PRO A 2 10.49 -20.07 -8.57
C PRO A 2 11.97 -19.99 -8.98
N VAL A 3 12.72 -18.99 -8.49
CA VAL A 3 14.14 -18.76 -8.84
C VAL A 3 15.13 -19.53 -7.95
N ARG A 4 14.66 -20.13 -6.84
CA ARG A 4 15.54 -20.67 -5.77
C ARG A 4 16.43 -21.83 -6.20
N LYS A 5 16.13 -22.52 -7.30
CA LYS A 5 16.90 -23.70 -7.76
C LYS A 5 18.22 -23.35 -8.45
N ARG A 6 18.51 -22.06 -8.68
CA ARG A 6 19.75 -21.63 -9.33
C ARG A 6 20.94 -21.77 -8.36
N ASN A 7 22.01 -22.42 -8.81
CA ASN A 7 23.23 -22.66 -8.02
C ASN A 7 24.05 -21.39 -7.74
N ASN A 8 23.92 -20.36 -8.58
CA ASN A 8 24.57 -19.07 -8.44
C ASN A 8 23.78 -18.07 -7.56
N LEU A 9 22.71 -18.52 -6.90
CA LEU A 9 21.89 -17.68 -6.01
C LEU A 9 21.92 -18.24 -4.59
N VAL A 10 22.45 -17.46 -3.67
CA VAL A 10 22.39 -17.72 -2.24
C VAL A 10 21.37 -16.78 -1.61
N VAL A 11 20.40 -17.34 -0.87
CA VAL A 11 19.40 -16.57 -0.14
C VAL A 11 19.57 -16.82 1.35
N LEU A 12 19.94 -15.77 2.08
CA LEU A 12 20.04 -15.80 3.53
C LEU A 12 18.77 -15.18 4.13
N THR A 13 18.04 -15.97 4.92
CA THR A 13 16.86 -15.49 5.66
C THR A 13 17.23 -15.19 7.11
N LYS A 14 16.40 -14.41 7.81
CA LYS A 14 16.67 -13.96 9.19
C LYS A 14 18.01 -13.22 9.29
N SER A 15 18.37 -12.54 8.21
CA SER A 15 19.56 -11.71 8.09
C SER A 15 19.14 -10.24 8.00
N TYR A 16 19.68 -9.41 8.89
CA TYR A 16 19.39 -7.98 8.90
C TYR A 16 20.65 -7.17 8.62
N VAL A 17 20.65 -6.40 7.54
CA VAL A 17 21.81 -5.57 7.16
C VAL A 17 21.88 -4.36 8.09
N ILE A 18 23.06 -4.13 8.67
CA ILE A 18 23.31 -3.07 9.65
C ILE A 18 23.95 -1.84 8.99
N LYS A 19 24.86 -2.08 8.04
CA LYS A 19 25.65 -1.04 7.37
C LYS A 19 26.19 -1.53 6.03
N ILE A 20 26.28 -0.63 5.05
CA ILE A 20 27.02 -0.82 3.79
C ILE A 20 28.47 -0.39 4.03
N GLU A 21 29.42 -1.22 3.62
CA GLU A 21 30.83 -0.88 3.69
C GLU A 21 31.23 -0.11 2.44
N ILE A 22 31.73 1.11 2.64
CA ILE A 22 32.10 2.02 1.55
C ILE A 22 33.57 2.36 1.70
N ASN A 23 34.30 2.30 0.59
CA ASN A 23 35.65 2.83 0.52
C ASN A 23 35.58 4.37 0.51
N ASN A 24 36.19 5.04 1.50
CA ASN A 24 36.11 6.49 1.63
C ASN A 24 36.85 7.25 0.51
N ASP A 25 37.87 6.63 -0.09
CA ASP A 25 38.68 7.27 -1.14
C ASP A 25 38.00 7.15 -2.51
N THR A 26 37.49 5.95 -2.84
CA THR A 26 36.86 5.70 -4.15
C THR A 26 35.34 5.90 -4.15
N LYS A 27 34.72 6.00 -2.97
CA LYS A 27 33.25 6.00 -2.74
C LYS A 27 32.54 4.74 -3.25
N GLU A 28 33.26 3.64 -3.44
CA GLU A 28 32.69 2.37 -3.90
C GLU A 28 32.11 1.55 -2.73
N ALA A 29 30.93 0.96 -2.95
CA ALA A 29 30.35 -0.01 -2.02
C ALA A 29 31.05 -1.37 -2.18
N THR A 30 31.76 -1.80 -1.14
CA THR A 30 32.59 -3.02 -1.13
C THR A 30 31.89 -4.23 -0.52
N GLY A 31 30.77 -4.03 0.16
CA GLY A 31 30.05 -5.10 0.84
C GLY A 31 29.03 -4.58 1.84
N VAL A 32 28.55 -5.51 2.68
CA VAL A 32 27.61 -5.22 3.75
C VAL A 32 27.99 -5.96 5.02
N ILE A 33 27.73 -5.31 6.15
CA ILE A 33 27.72 -5.93 7.47
C ILE A 33 26.27 -6.26 7.80
N PHE A 34 26.00 -7.48 8.25
CA PHE A 34 24.66 -7.94 8.61
C PHE A 34 24.68 -8.83 9.84
N THR A 35 23.58 -8.89 10.57
CA THR A 35 23.39 -9.87 11.65
C THR A 35 22.61 -11.07 11.14
N ASN A 36 22.95 -12.26 11.61
CA ASN A 36 22.18 -13.48 11.41
C ASN A 36 22.22 -14.29 12.70
N HIS A 37 21.06 -14.66 13.25
CA HIS A 37 20.95 -15.38 14.53
C HIS A 37 21.77 -14.75 15.68
N GLY A 38 21.78 -13.42 15.78
CA GLY A 38 22.46 -12.67 16.84
C GLY A 38 23.98 -12.52 16.68
N ARG A 39 24.55 -13.04 15.59
CA ARG A 39 25.96 -12.87 15.25
C ARG A 39 26.14 -11.93 14.06
N THR A 40 27.20 -11.15 14.08
CA THR A 40 27.55 -10.22 13.00
C THR A 40 28.44 -10.91 11.98
N TYR A 41 28.11 -10.71 10.71
CA TYR A 41 28.80 -11.26 9.55
C TYR A 41 29.08 -10.15 8.54
N ARG A 42 30.03 -10.43 7.64
CA ARG A 42 30.42 -9.57 6.53
C ARG A 42 30.21 -10.32 5.22
N ALA A 43 29.59 -9.68 4.25
CA ALA A 43 29.50 -10.16 2.87
C ALA A 43 30.15 -9.13 1.94
N ALA A 44 31.23 -9.52 1.27
CA ALA A 44 31.88 -8.69 0.27
C ALA A 44 31.12 -8.74 -1.07
N ALA A 45 31.13 -7.63 -1.81
CA ALA A 45 30.58 -7.52 -3.14
C ALA A 45 31.70 -7.19 -4.13
N SER A 46 31.87 -8.02 -5.16
CA SER A 46 32.93 -7.82 -6.18
C SER A 46 32.52 -6.87 -7.30
N LYS A 47 31.26 -6.43 -7.33
CA LYS A 47 30.72 -5.56 -8.37
C LYS A 47 29.88 -4.45 -7.75
N GLU A 48 28.73 -4.82 -7.19
CA GLU A 48 27.73 -3.86 -6.73
C GLU A 48 26.99 -4.38 -5.51
N VAL A 49 26.51 -3.44 -4.69
CA VAL A 49 25.53 -3.67 -3.63
C VAL A 49 24.21 -3.05 -4.07
N ILE A 50 23.18 -3.87 -4.31
CA ILE A 50 21.86 -3.41 -4.72
C ILE A 50 20.95 -3.32 -3.51
N LEU A 51 20.46 -2.11 -3.20
CA LEU A 51 19.54 -1.90 -2.09
C LEU A 51 18.10 -2.21 -2.52
N SER A 52 17.46 -3.13 -1.80
CA SER A 52 16.05 -3.52 -2.05
C SER A 52 15.29 -3.73 -0.75
N ALA A 53 15.64 -2.96 0.30
CA ALA A 53 15.03 -3.06 1.62
C ALA A 53 13.66 -2.34 1.73
N GLY A 54 13.13 -1.83 0.61
CA GLY A 54 11.88 -1.10 0.55
C GLY A 54 12.01 0.40 0.85
N ALA A 55 10.92 1.15 0.66
CA ALA A 55 10.91 2.61 0.74
C ALA A 55 11.28 3.19 2.12
N ILE A 56 11.14 2.40 3.18
CA ILE A 56 11.43 2.82 4.57
C ILE A 56 12.86 2.43 4.97
N SER A 57 13.23 1.16 4.80
CA SER A 57 14.53 0.67 5.30
C SER A 57 15.70 0.97 4.38
N SER A 58 15.49 1.14 3.07
CA SER A 58 16.56 1.58 2.15
C SER A 58 17.16 2.95 2.54
N PRO A 59 16.37 4.04 2.71
CA PRO A 59 16.94 5.32 3.12
C PRO A 59 17.55 5.27 4.53
N GLN A 60 16.98 4.50 5.45
CA GLN A 60 17.56 4.28 6.77
C GLN A 60 18.96 3.66 6.68
N LEU A 61 19.12 2.60 5.89
CA LEU A 61 20.39 1.90 5.73
C LEU A 61 21.45 2.77 5.03
N LEU A 62 21.05 3.59 4.06
CA LEU A 62 21.94 4.59 3.46
C LEU A 62 22.45 5.59 4.49
N MET A 63 21.55 6.13 5.34
CA MET A 63 21.93 7.07 6.39
C MET A 63 22.85 6.43 7.44
N LEU A 64 22.56 5.21 7.90
CA LEU A 64 23.46 4.45 8.79
C LEU A 64 24.84 4.17 8.16
N SER A 65 24.91 4.20 6.83
CA SER A 65 26.16 4.03 6.07
C SER A 65 26.85 5.36 5.75
N GLY A 66 26.34 6.49 6.25
CA GLY A 66 26.93 7.82 6.04
C GLY A 66 26.47 8.54 4.77
N ILE A 67 25.44 8.04 4.09
CA ILE A 67 24.85 8.66 2.88
C ILE A 67 23.49 9.26 3.24
N GLY A 68 23.43 10.58 3.36
CA GLY A 68 22.20 11.26 3.80
C GLY A 68 22.39 12.73 4.15
N PRO A 69 21.35 13.39 4.71
CA PRO A 69 21.41 14.81 5.04
C PRO A 69 22.47 15.06 6.12
N LYS A 70 23.44 15.90 5.81
CA LYS A 70 24.61 16.18 6.66
C LYS A 70 24.22 16.51 8.11
N GLU A 71 23.27 17.40 8.32
CA GLU A 71 22.89 17.87 9.66
C GLU A 71 22.36 16.72 10.51
N HIS A 72 21.54 15.85 9.91
CA HIS A 72 20.98 14.68 10.58
C HIS A 72 22.05 13.62 10.88
N LEU A 73 22.97 13.38 9.94
CA LEU A 73 24.08 12.46 10.18
C LEU A 73 25.01 12.94 11.30
N GLN A 74 25.28 14.24 11.37
CA GLN A 74 26.09 14.86 12.43
C GLN A 74 25.41 14.76 13.80
N GLU A 75 24.11 15.02 13.87
CA GLU A 75 23.32 14.89 15.10
C GLU A 75 23.42 13.48 15.70
N LEU A 76 23.45 12.45 14.84
CA LEU A 76 23.54 11.05 15.24
C LEU A 76 25.00 10.54 15.36
N GLY A 77 26.01 11.38 15.14
CA GLY A 77 27.41 11.00 15.20
C GLY A 77 27.85 10.02 14.09
N VAL A 78 27.14 9.97 12.97
CA VAL A 78 27.47 9.10 11.83
C VAL A 78 28.49 9.80 10.93
N PRO A 79 29.62 9.16 10.61
CA PRO A 79 30.57 9.70 9.64
C PRO A 79 29.91 9.94 8.29
N ILE A 80 30.08 11.14 7.74
CA ILE A 80 29.46 11.53 6.46
C ILE A 80 30.34 11.04 5.33
N VAL A 81 29.78 10.18 4.48
CA VAL A 81 30.36 9.75 3.21
C VAL A 81 29.88 10.66 2.08
N GLU A 82 28.58 10.96 2.06
CA GLU A 82 27.96 11.79 1.01
C GLU A 82 26.75 12.55 1.56
N ASN A 83 26.68 13.86 1.27
CA ASN A 83 25.57 14.71 1.69
C ASN A 83 24.48 14.78 0.62
N VAL A 84 23.41 14.00 0.79
CA VAL A 84 22.28 13.91 -0.15
C VAL A 84 20.94 13.85 0.58
N PRO A 85 19.82 14.32 0.00
CA PRO A 85 18.52 14.40 0.67
C PRO A 85 17.79 13.05 0.78
N VAL A 86 18.47 12.00 1.25
CA VAL A 86 17.92 10.66 1.48
C VAL A 86 16.80 10.71 2.52
N GLY A 87 15.71 9.99 2.26
CA GLY A 87 14.58 9.86 3.20
C GLY A 87 13.69 11.09 3.36
N LYS A 88 13.95 12.19 2.65
CA LYS A 88 13.16 13.44 2.77
C LYS A 88 11.76 13.35 2.17
N VAL A 89 11.53 12.44 1.22
CA VAL A 89 10.25 12.31 0.52
C VAL A 89 9.73 10.89 0.71
N LEU A 90 8.60 10.77 1.40
CA LEU A 90 7.76 9.57 1.44
C LEU A 90 6.39 9.97 0.92
N ARG A 91 5.92 9.27 -0.10
CA ARG A 91 4.56 9.42 -0.62
C ARG A 91 3.88 8.07 -0.47
N ASP A 92 2.73 8.09 0.16
CA ASP A 92 1.84 6.94 0.26
C ASP A 92 0.41 7.40 -0.03
N HIS A 93 -0.44 6.46 -0.39
CA HIS A 93 -1.86 6.72 -0.59
C HIS A 93 -2.57 6.61 0.76
N VAL A 94 -3.15 7.70 1.23
CA VAL A 94 -3.97 7.67 2.44
C VAL A 94 -5.24 6.88 2.15
N GLY A 95 -5.42 5.76 2.84
CA GLY A 95 -6.65 4.99 2.79
C GLY A 95 -7.73 5.68 3.61
N THR A 96 -8.75 6.23 2.94
CA THR A 96 -9.95 6.71 3.63
C THR A 96 -10.88 5.52 3.85
N TYR A 97 -11.06 5.13 5.11
CA TYR A 97 -12.20 4.29 5.48
C TYR A 97 -13.45 5.15 5.30
N GLY A 98 -14.30 4.79 4.32
CA GLY A 98 -15.52 5.53 4.02
C GLY A 98 -16.46 5.65 5.24
N VAL A 99 -17.58 6.37 5.06
CA VAL A 99 -18.60 6.50 6.10
C VAL A 99 -19.13 5.11 6.47
N THR A 100 -18.81 4.66 7.68
CA THR A 100 -19.36 3.43 8.26
C THR A 100 -20.70 3.74 8.89
N PHE A 101 -21.79 3.25 8.29
CA PHE A 101 -23.10 3.30 8.90
C PHE A 101 -23.34 2.01 9.68
N SER A 102 -23.72 2.14 10.95
CA SER A 102 -24.30 1.07 11.74
C SER A 102 -25.80 1.33 11.85
N SER A 103 -26.62 0.38 11.40
CA SER A 103 -28.06 0.45 11.60
C SER A 103 -28.48 -0.60 12.64
N ASN A 104 -29.16 -0.17 13.70
CA ASN A 104 -29.85 -1.07 14.64
C ASN A 104 -31.20 -1.59 14.10
N MET A 105 -31.38 -1.64 12.78
CA MET A 105 -32.60 -2.15 12.18
C MET A 105 -32.53 -3.68 12.03
N THR A 106 -33.37 -4.40 12.79
CA THR A 106 -33.61 -5.85 12.64
C THR A 106 -34.57 -6.18 11.49
N SER A 107 -35.13 -5.18 10.81
CA SER A 107 -36.16 -5.36 9.78
C SER A 107 -35.60 -5.16 8.36
N PRO A 108 -35.90 -6.06 7.39
CA PRO A 108 -35.42 -5.91 6.02
C PRO A 108 -35.92 -4.61 5.38
N ASN A 109 -35.02 -3.91 4.70
CA ASN A 109 -35.30 -2.67 3.97
C ASN A 109 -36.43 -2.90 2.94
N GLN A 110 -37.56 -2.20 3.05
CA GLN A 110 -38.60 -2.28 2.03
C GLN A 110 -38.10 -1.56 0.77
N THR A 111 -37.93 -2.31 -0.32
CA THR A 111 -37.52 -1.76 -1.61
C THR A 111 -38.56 -0.73 -2.11
N LEU A 112 -38.10 0.31 -2.81
CA LEU A 112 -38.95 1.33 -3.47
C LEU A 112 -40.05 0.71 -4.36
N ARG A 113 -39.85 -0.53 -4.84
CA ARG A 113 -40.87 -1.35 -5.51
C ARG A 113 -42.12 -1.61 -4.65
N GLY A 114 -41.98 -1.78 -3.34
CA GLY A 114 -43.08 -1.99 -2.39
C GLY A 114 -43.92 -0.73 -2.17
N ALA A 115 -43.26 0.43 -2.04
CA ALA A 115 -43.93 1.72 -1.92
C ALA A 115 -44.74 2.07 -3.18
N ASN A 116 -44.19 1.80 -4.37
CA ASN A 116 -44.87 2.04 -5.65
C ASN A 116 -46.12 1.18 -5.84
N LYS A 117 -46.16 -0.08 -5.35
CA LYS A 117 -47.36 -0.91 -5.44
C LYS A 117 -48.56 -0.32 -4.68
N ARG A 118 -48.30 0.32 -3.53
CA ARG A 118 -49.36 0.97 -2.74
C ARG A 118 -49.89 2.23 -3.44
N LEU A 119 -48.98 3.00 -4.05
CA LEU A 119 -49.30 4.22 -4.77
C LEU A 119 -50.05 3.93 -6.09
N LEU A 120 -49.64 2.91 -6.85
CA LEU A 120 -50.35 2.45 -8.05
C LEU A 120 -51.72 1.87 -7.72
N LYS A 121 -51.89 1.08 -6.64
CA LYS A 121 -53.21 0.58 -6.22
C LYS A 121 -54.17 1.73 -5.90
N TRP A 122 -53.66 2.76 -5.21
CA TRP A 122 -54.44 3.95 -4.89
C TRP A 122 -54.85 4.73 -6.16
N PHE A 123 -53.91 4.96 -7.07
CA PHE A 123 -54.15 5.62 -8.37
C PHE A 123 -55.13 4.85 -9.27
N TRP A 124 -55.07 3.52 -9.26
CA TRP A 124 -56.01 2.66 -10.01
C TRP A 124 -57.42 2.68 -9.40
N SER A 125 -57.53 2.76 -8.08
CA SER A 125 -58.81 2.89 -7.36
C SER A 125 -59.54 4.20 -7.69
N LEU A 126 -58.82 5.32 -7.88
CA LEU A 126 -59.43 6.58 -8.30
C LEU A 126 -59.97 6.54 -9.75
N ASN A 127 -59.29 5.82 -10.64
CA ASN A 127 -59.66 5.77 -12.07
C ASN A 127 -60.77 4.76 -12.39
N TYR A 128 -61.00 3.73 -11.56
CA TYR A 128 -62.06 2.74 -11.79
C TYR A 128 -63.49 3.34 -11.63
N LYS A 129 -63.63 4.45 -10.87
CA LYS A 129 -64.94 5.10 -10.67
C LYS A 129 -65.40 5.99 -11.85
N GLN A 130 -64.58 6.21 -12.89
CA GLN A 130 -64.92 7.12 -13.99
C GLN A 130 -65.14 6.45 -15.36
N SER A 131 -65.01 5.12 -15.52
CA SER A 131 -65.03 4.49 -16.86
C SER A 131 -66.29 3.71 -17.25
N ILE A 132 -67.40 3.80 -16.52
CA ILE A 132 -68.70 3.29 -17.00
C ILE A 132 -69.43 4.42 -17.73
N THR A 133 -68.96 4.81 -18.92
CA THR A 133 -69.82 5.48 -19.91
C THR A 133 -69.31 5.23 -21.33
N ARG A 134 -70.06 4.36 -22.04
CA ARG A 134 -70.31 4.30 -23.48
C ARG A 134 -69.20 3.91 -24.50
N PHE A 135 -69.57 2.86 -25.24
CA PHE A 135 -69.49 2.64 -26.70
C PHE A 135 -68.12 2.39 -27.33
N ARG A 136 -67.95 1.53 -28.34
CA ARG A 136 -68.62 0.34 -28.90
C ARG A 136 -67.61 -0.12 -29.97
N LEU A 137 -67.23 -1.39 -29.97
CA LEU A 137 -66.29 -2.01 -30.91
C LEU A 137 -66.80 -1.95 -32.36
N LEU A 138 -65.90 -1.86 -33.35
CA LEU A 138 -65.89 -2.73 -34.55
C LEU A 138 -64.45 -2.85 -35.13
N PRO A 139 -64.07 -4.01 -35.72
CA PRO A 139 -62.68 -4.36 -36.03
C PRO A 139 -62.28 -4.21 -37.52
N ASN A 140 -60.97 -4.39 -37.71
CA ASN A 140 -60.11 -4.43 -38.91
C ASN A 140 -59.61 -3.08 -39.43
#